data_AF-A0A1M7CXB3-F1
#
_entry.id   AF-A0A1M7CXB3-F1
#
_cell.length_a   1.000
_cell.length_b   1.000
_cell.length_c   1.000
_cell.angle_alpha   90.00
_cell.angle_beta   90.00
_cell.angle_gamma   90.00
#
_symmetry.space_group_name_H-M   'P 1'
#
loop_
_entity.id
_entity.type
_entity.pdbx_description
1 polymer ?
#
loop_
_entity_poly.entity_id
_entity_poly.type
_entity_poly.pdbx_seq_one_letter_code
_entity_poly.pdbx_strand_id
1 'polypeptide(L)'
;MMHGYVDMDTVVEEGGHVGHGAILHSCVVGRDTLVGMNAVVMDGAVLGPDRIVAANSFVRAGFRGAPRQLLAGTPAAVRREVTEEEIAWMALNTREYQELASRSHRGLRPAQPLAAAEGDRPRLRGATEVVAIHAAARG
;
A
#
# COMPACT_ATOMS: atom_id res chain seq x y z
N MET A 1 2.71 10.93 -0.21
CA MET A 1 3.04 12.12 -1.03
C MET A 1 3.48 11.62 -2.40
N MET A 2 2.98 12.20 -3.47
CA MET A 2 3.34 11.81 -4.85
C MET A 2 3.73 13.09 -5.60
N HIS A 3 4.97 13.15 -6.06
CA HIS A 3 5.49 14.24 -6.89
C HIS A 3 6.56 13.70 -7.84
N GLY A 4 7.23 14.57 -8.57
CA GLY A 4 8.23 14.17 -9.56
C GLY A 4 8.87 15.35 -10.26
N TYR A 5 9.82 15.07 -11.14
CA TYR A 5 10.31 16.01 -12.13
C TYR A 5 9.24 16.35 -13.16
N VAL A 6 9.36 17.52 -13.80
CA VAL A 6 8.39 18.02 -14.79
C VAL A 6 8.31 17.17 -16.06
N ASP A 7 9.38 16.45 -16.38
CA ASP A 7 9.56 15.64 -17.59
C ASP A 7 9.44 14.13 -17.31
N MET A 8 9.00 13.74 -16.11
CA MET A 8 8.83 12.35 -15.72
C MET A 8 7.50 12.11 -15.00
N ASP A 9 6.77 11.10 -15.44
CA ASP A 9 5.55 10.68 -14.79
C ASP A 9 5.83 9.91 -13.49
N THR A 10 4.96 10.12 -12.52
CA THR A 10 4.77 9.16 -11.42
C THR A 10 3.47 8.43 -11.71
N VAL A 11 3.53 7.10 -11.82
CA VAL A 11 2.39 6.27 -12.22
C VAL A 11 2.09 5.24 -11.15
N VAL A 12 0.82 5.12 -10.78
CA VAL A 12 0.31 4.02 -9.95
C VAL A 12 -0.72 3.28 -10.79
N GLU A 13 -0.41 2.04 -11.13
CA GLU A 13 -1.29 1.18 -11.90
C GLU A 13 -2.45 0.64 -11.05
N GLU A 14 -3.39 -0.06 -11.72
CA GLU A 14 -4.57 -0.63 -11.08
C GLU A 14 -4.21 -1.55 -9.89
N GLY A 15 -4.89 -1.37 -8.77
CA GLY A 15 -4.62 -2.14 -7.55
C GLY A 15 -3.35 -1.72 -6.80
N GLY A 16 -2.57 -0.77 -7.32
CA GLY A 16 -1.40 -0.22 -6.63
C GLY A 16 -1.78 0.37 -5.26
N HIS A 17 -1.18 -0.16 -4.22
CA HIS A 17 -1.51 0.17 -2.83
C HIS A 17 -0.39 1.01 -2.22
N VAL A 18 -0.68 2.27 -1.93
CA VAL A 18 0.30 3.21 -1.35
C VAL A 18 0.05 3.37 0.14
N GLY A 19 0.93 2.80 0.96
CA GLY A 19 0.84 2.82 2.41
C GLY A 19 1.01 4.22 3.00
N HIS A 20 0.53 4.37 4.23
CA HIS A 20 0.56 5.62 4.99
C HIS A 20 1.96 6.27 4.99
N GLY A 21 2.03 7.56 4.65
CA GLY A 21 3.29 8.30 4.69
C GLY A 21 4.32 7.92 3.62
N ALA A 22 4.01 7.01 2.69
CA ALA A 22 4.92 6.69 1.59
C ALA A 22 5.15 7.90 0.66
N ILE A 23 6.35 8.00 0.10
CA ILE A 23 6.77 9.04 -0.83
C ILE A 23 7.11 8.39 -2.17
N LEU A 24 6.43 8.82 -3.23
CA LEU A 24 6.66 8.40 -4.60
C LEU A 24 7.21 9.58 -5.40
N HIS A 25 8.36 9.39 -6.06
CA HIS A 25 9.04 10.41 -6.84
C HIS A 25 9.40 9.91 -8.24
N SER A 26 8.72 10.39 -9.28
CA SER A 26 8.94 10.03 -10.70
C SER A 26 9.14 8.53 -10.96
N CYS A 27 8.30 7.70 -10.33
CA CYS A 27 8.42 6.24 -10.37
C CYS A 27 7.17 5.56 -10.90
N VAL A 28 7.29 4.28 -11.25
CA VAL A 28 6.15 3.44 -11.66
C VAL A 28 5.89 2.39 -10.58
N VAL A 29 4.68 2.42 -10.01
CA VAL A 29 4.14 1.38 -9.14
C VAL A 29 3.20 0.51 -9.97
N GLY A 30 3.63 -0.72 -10.24
CA GLY A 30 2.91 -1.66 -11.09
C GLY A 30 1.66 -2.24 -10.44
N ARG A 31 0.86 -2.93 -11.25
CA ARG A 31 -0.40 -3.56 -10.84
C ARG A 31 -0.26 -4.39 -9.56
N ASP A 32 -1.21 -4.22 -8.66
CA ASP A 32 -1.32 -4.96 -7.39
C ASP A 32 -0.04 -4.90 -6.51
N THR A 33 0.80 -3.88 -6.71
CA THR A 33 2.00 -3.65 -5.90
C THR A 33 1.67 -2.89 -4.62
N LEU A 34 2.15 -3.39 -3.49
CA LEU A 34 2.06 -2.74 -2.19
C LEU A 34 3.35 -1.97 -1.87
N VAL A 35 3.24 -0.64 -1.75
CA VAL A 35 4.28 0.22 -1.19
C VAL A 35 4.01 0.40 0.30
N GLY A 36 4.86 -0.18 1.15
CA GLY A 36 4.71 -0.13 2.59
C GLY A 36 4.76 1.29 3.16
N MET A 37 4.18 1.45 4.35
CA MET A 37 4.12 2.74 5.05
C MET A 37 5.52 3.36 5.23
N ASN A 38 5.61 4.68 5.06
CA ASN A 38 6.85 5.46 5.14
C ASN A 38 7.99 5.00 4.21
N ALA A 39 7.72 4.17 3.21
CA ALA A 39 8.71 3.85 2.19
C ALA A 39 8.90 5.05 1.23
N VAL A 40 10.10 5.17 0.68
CA VAL A 40 10.45 6.18 -0.32
C VAL A 40 10.86 5.47 -1.61
N VAL A 41 10.25 5.84 -2.73
CA VAL A 41 10.55 5.28 -4.06
C VAL A 41 11.02 6.42 -4.97
N MET A 42 12.28 6.32 -5.38
CA MET A 42 12.98 7.36 -6.14
C MET A 42 12.78 7.26 -7.66
N ASP A 43 13.31 8.27 -8.35
CA ASP A 43 13.17 8.54 -9.78
C ASP A 43 13.48 7.35 -10.68
N GLY A 44 12.65 7.11 -11.68
CA GLY A 44 12.86 6.08 -12.69
C GLY A 44 12.83 4.64 -12.16
N ALA A 45 12.50 4.44 -10.88
CA ALA A 45 12.28 3.11 -10.33
C ALA A 45 10.99 2.51 -10.92
N VAL A 46 11.07 1.24 -11.33
CA VAL A 46 9.93 0.47 -11.83
C VAL A 46 9.69 -0.70 -10.90
N LEU A 47 8.63 -0.58 -10.10
CA LEU A 47 8.12 -1.66 -9.29
C LEU A 47 7.16 -2.47 -10.16
N GLY A 48 7.63 -3.57 -10.77
CA GLY A 48 6.76 -4.49 -11.52
C GLY A 48 5.64 -5.10 -10.67
N PRO A 49 4.70 -5.85 -11.27
CA PRO A 49 3.47 -6.30 -10.59
C PRO A 49 3.72 -7.23 -9.40
N ASP A 50 2.69 -7.33 -8.54
CA ASP A 50 2.61 -8.26 -7.39
C ASP A 50 3.76 -8.10 -6.38
N ARG A 51 4.29 -6.89 -6.25
CA ARG A 51 5.49 -6.61 -5.46
C ARG A 51 5.13 -6.08 -4.08
N ILE A 52 6.00 -6.34 -3.10
CA ILE A 52 5.90 -5.73 -1.76
C ILE A 52 7.15 -4.90 -1.52
N VAL A 53 6.99 -3.62 -1.21
CA VAL A 53 8.03 -2.79 -0.58
C VAL A 53 7.73 -2.73 0.90
N ALA A 54 8.62 -3.23 1.74
CA ALA A 54 8.44 -3.22 3.19
C ALA A 54 8.38 -1.79 3.75
N ALA A 55 7.74 -1.62 4.89
CA ALA A 55 7.68 -0.34 5.60
C ALA A 55 9.09 0.25 5.84
N ASN A 56 9.20 1.58 5.81
CA ASN A 56 10.44 2.34 5.99
C ASN A 56 11.59 1.95 5.02
N SER A 57 11.28 1.40 3.85
CA SER A 57 12.31 1.05 2.86
C SER A 57 12.61 2.20 1.90
N PHE A 58 13.84 2.28 1.43
CA PHE A 58 14.29 3.27 0.43
C PHE A 58 14.64 2.59 -0.90
N VAL A 59 13.77 2.69 -1.90
CA VAL A 59 14.01 2.18 -3.25
C VAL A 59 14.79 3.22 -4.05
N ARG A 60 15.99 2.85 -4.49
CA ARG A 60 16.94 3.72 -5.19
C ARG A 60 16.45 4.12 -6.58
N ALA A 61 16.93 5.26 -7.07
CA ALA A 61 16.62 5.73 -8.41
C ALA A 61 17.06 4.70 -9.48
N GLY A 62 16.26 4.57 -10.53
CA GLY A 62 16.48 3.63 -11.63
C GLY A 62 16.33 2.16 -11.25
N PHE A 63 15.86 1.83 -10.04
CA PHE A 63 15.69 0.44 -9.63
C PHE A 63 14.75 -0.31 -10.58
N ARG A 64 15.22 -1.46 -11.06
CA ARG A 64 14.46 -2.42 -11.86
C ARG A 64 14.82 -3.82 -11.38
N GLY A 65 13.87 -4.74 -11.42
CA GLY A 65 14.09 -6.13 -11.04
C GLY A 65 12.89 -6.98 -11.40
N ALA A 66 12.99 -8.30 -11.23
CA ALA A 66 11.91 -9.23 -11.53
C ALA A 66 10.61 -8.91 -10.75
N PRO A 67 9.43 -9.15 -11.33
CA PRO A 67 8.16 -8.97 -10.64
C PRO A 67 8.06 -9.86 -9.39
N ARG A 68 7.05 -9.63 -8.54
CA ARG A 68 6.74 -10.53 -7.42
C ARG A 68 7.87 -10.73 -6.40
N GLN A 69 8.53 -9.65 -6.01
CA GLN A 69 9.62 -9.66 -5.03
C GLN A 69 9.32 -8.80 -3.80
N LEU A 70 9.74 -9.27 -2.63
CA LEU A 70 9.77 -8.46 -1.42
C LEU A 70 11.06 -7.63 -1.38
N LEU A 71 10.93 -6.30 -1.41
CA LEU A 71 12.01 -5.34 -1.23
C LEU A 71 12.01 -4.81 0.20
N ALA A 72 13.16 -4.81 0.87
CA ALA A 72 13.25 -4.26 2.23
C ALA A 72 14.61 -3.64 2.56
N GLY A 73 14.58 -2.54 3.31
CA GLY A 73 15.74 -1.87 3.88
C GLY A 73 16.07 -0.52 3.24
N THR A 74 17.19 0.07 3.67
CA THR A 74 17.68 1.37 3.20
C THR A 74 19.18 1.26 2.93
N PRO A 75 19.60 1.11 1.65
CA PRO A 75 18.77 0.96 0.47
C PRO A 75 18.02 -0.39 0.44
N ALA A 76 16.85 -0.41 -0.20
CA ALA A 76 16.03 -1.60 -0.34
C ALA A 76 16.73 -2.63 -1.23
N ALA A 77 16.76 -3.86 -0.75
CA ALA A 77 17.27 -5.02 -1.49
C ALA A 77 16.17 -6.09 -1.60
N VAL A 78 16.25 -6.91 -2.66
CA VAL A 78 15.42 -8.10 -2.80
C VAL A 78 15.71 -9.04 -1.64
N ARG A 79 14.67 -9.44 -0.91
CA ARG A 79 14.78 -10.38 0.22
C ARG A 79 14.35 -11.78 -0.18
N ARG A 80 13.25 -11.89 -0.90
CA ARG A 80 12.66 -13.14 -1.39
C ARG A 80 11.56 -12.84 -2.41
N GLU A 81 10.99 -13.88 -2.99
CA GLU A 81 9.74 -13.80 -3.73
C GLU A 81 8.54 -13.58 -2.80
N VAL A 82 7.49 -12.94 -3.33
CA VAL A 82 6.19 -12.78 -2.67
C VAL A 82 5.40 -14.08 -2.84
N THR A 83 4.82 -14.60 -1.76
CA THR A 83 4.07 -15.87 -1.81
C THR A 83 2.68 -15.69 -2.41
N GLU A 84 2.02 -16.77 -2.81
CA GLU A 84 0.63 -16.70 -3.30
C GLU A 84 -0.33 -16.19 -2.23
N GLU A 85 -0.10 -16.60 -0.97
CA GLU A 85 -0.90 -16.15 0.17
C GLU A 85 -0.75 -14.65 0.38
N GLU A 86 0.46 -14.10 0.19
CA GLU A 86 0.69 -12.66 0.27
C GLU A 86 0.02 -11.90 -0.88
N ILE A 87 0.00 -12.44 -2.10
CA ILE A 87 -0.72 -11.84 -3.23
C ILE A 87 -2.22 -11.80 -2.94
N ALA A 88 -2.80 -12.92 -2.54
CA ALA A 88 -4.22 -12.99 -2.15
C ALA A 88 -4.54 -12.03 -1.00
N TRP A 89 -3.65 -11.96 0.00
CA TRP A 89 -3.76 -11.04 1.12
C TRP A 89 -3.73 -9.57 0.69
N MET A 90 -2.80 -9.19 -0.20
CA MET A 90 -2.73 -7.83 -0.75
C MET A 90 -4.01 -7.46 -1.50
N ALA A 91 -4.52 -8.35 -2.35
CA ALA A 91 -5.74 -8.11 -3.11
C ALA A 91 -6.95 -7.86 -2.20
N LEU A 92 -7.12 -8.66 -1.13
CA LEU A 92 -8.17 -8.45 -0.14
C LEU A 92 -7.99 -7.13 0.62
N ASN A 93 -6.76 -6.80 1.01
CA ASN A 93 -6.47 -5.53 1.71
C ASN A 93 -6.76 -4.31 0.83
N THR A 94 -6.35 -4.34 -0.44
CA THR A 94 -6.65 -3.28 -1.41
C THR A 94 -8.15 -3.12 -1.63
N ARG A 95 -8.91 -4.24 -1.70
CA ARG A 95 -10.37 -4.20 -1.79
C ARG A 95 -11.03 -3.54 -0.57
N GLU A 96 -10.53 -3.77 0.64
CA GLU A 96 -11.04 -3.06 1.84
C GLU A 96 -10.92 -1.55 1.70
N TYR A 97 -9.76 -1.05 1.25
CA TYR A 97 -9.58 0.39 1.07
C TYR A 97 -10.49 0.97 -0.01
N GLN A 98 -10.74 0.24 -1.09
CA GLN A 98 -11.69 0.63 -2.14
C GLN A 98 -13.13 0.72 -1.59
N GLU A 99 -13.53 -0.24 -0.75
CA GLU A 99 -14.84 -0.22 -0.09
C GLU A 99 -14.95 0.87 0.97
N LEU A 100 -13.90 1.12 1.74
CA LEU A 100 -13.83 2.24 2.69
C LEU A 100 -13.95 3.59 1.99
N ALA A 101 -13.28 3.77 0.84
CA ALA A 101 -13.41 4.98 0.02
C ALA A 101 -14.84 5.15 -0.48
N SER A 102 -15.45 4.08 -0.99
CA SER A 102 -16.84 4.09 -1.47
C SER A 102 -17.84 4.39 -0.35
N ARG A 103 -17.66 3.78 0.83
CA ARG A 103 -18.45 4.04 2.03
C ARG A 103 -18.30 5.50 2.49
N SER A 104 -17.08 6.02 2.50
CA SER A 104 -16.80 7.41 2.85
C SER A 104 -17.50 8.35 1.88
N HIS A 105 -17.34 8.15 0.57
CA HIS A 105 -17.97 8.97 -0.45
C HIS A 105 -19.51 9.02 -0.30
N ARG A 106 -20.15 7.88 0.01
CA ARG A 106 -21.61 7.82 0.21
C ARG A 106 -22.10 8.40 1.53
N GLY A 107 -21.28 8.38 2.59
CA GLY A 107 -21.73 8.63 3.96
C GLY A 107 -21.06 9.81 4.67
N LEU A 108 -20.06 10.44 4.05
CA LEU A 108 -19.32 11.55 4.66
C LEU A 108 -20.26 12.75 4.80
N ARG A 109 -20.45 13.17 6.05
CA ARG A 109 -21.24 14.35 6.41
C ARG A 109 -20.51 15.15 7.47
N PRO A 110 -20.68 16.47 7.53
CA PRO A 110 -20.23 17.26 8.66
C PRO A 110 -20.75 16.66 9.97
N ALA A 111 -19.87 16.50 10.93
CA ALA A 111 -20.20 16.00 12.26
C ALA A 111 -19.58 16.92 13.31
N GLN A 112 -20.34 17.22 14.35
CA GLN A 112 -19.76 17.84 15.53
C GLN A 112 -18.94 16.78 16.28
N PRO A 113 -17.69 17.09 16.68
CA PRO A 113 -16.91 16.17 17.48
C PRO A 113 -17.63 15.92 18.81
N LEU A 114 -17.66 14.67 19.23
CA LEU A 114 -18.28 14.29 20.50
C LEU A 114 -17.45 14.85 21.67
N ALA A 115 -18.13 15.43 22.66
CA ALA A 115 -17.48 15.97 23.87
C ALA A 115 -17.03 14.87 24.85
N ALA A 116 -17.52 13.65 24.68
CA ALA A 116 -17.16 12.47 25.46
C ALA A 116 -17.21 11.22 24.58
N ALA A 117 -16.59 10.12 25.03
CA ALA A 117 -16.67 8.84 24.34
C ALA A 117 -18.11 8.28 24.39
N GLU A 118 -18.59 7.72 23.29
CA GLU A 118 -19.84 6.95 23.27
C GLU A 118 -19.64 5.59 23.92
N GLY A 119 -20.49 5.23 24.89
CA GLY A 119 -20.44 3.94 25.59
C GLY A 119 -20.63 2.76 24.63
N ASP A 120 -21.55 2.87 23.67
CA ASP A 120 -21.91 1.80 22.74
C ASP A 120 -21.44 2.08 21.31
N ARG A 121 -20.22 2.63 21.15
CA ARG A 121 -19.68 2.94 19.82
C ARG A 121 -19.63 1.69 18.93
N PRO A 122 -20.38 1.63 17.82
CA PRO A 122 -20.39 0.48 16.94
C PRO A 122 -19.02 0.28 16.29
N ARG A 123 -18.59 -0.98 16.15
CA ARG A 123 -17.39 -1.36 15.40
C ARG A 123 -17.75 -1.55 13.93
N LEU A 124 -16.90 -1.05 13.04
CA LEU A 124 -17.00 -1.36 11.62
C LEU A 124 -16.57 -2.80 11.38
N ARG A 125 -17.33 -3.50 10.54
CA ARG A 125 -16.94 -4.78 9.96
C ARG A 125 -16.32 -4.52 8.60
N GLY A 126 -15.21 -5.20 8.31
CA GLY A 126 -14.58 -5.15 6.98
C GLY A 126 -15.50 -5.72 5.91
N ALA A 127 -15.29 -5.30 4.67
CA ALA A 127 -15.97 -5.86 3.49
C ALA A 127 -15.34 -7.18 3.00
N THR A 128 -14.21 -7.57 3.56
CA THR A 128 -13.40 -8.75 3.27
C THR A 128 -13.03 -9.46 4.57
N GLU A 129 -12.54 -10.69 4.45
CA GLU A 129 -12.06 -11.49 5.58
C GLU A 129 -10.55 -11.29 5.83
N VAL A 130 -9.97 -10.17 5.38
CA VAL A 130 -8.54 -9.92 5.54
C VAL A 130 -8.17 -9.86 7.03
N VAL A 131 -7.15 -10.63 7.41
CA VAL A 131 -6.56 -10.61 8.75
C VAL A 131 -5.17 -9.98 8.70
N ALA A 132 -4.68 -9.51 9.84
CA ALA A 132 -3.32 -9.00 9.92
C ALA A 132 -2.30 -10.09 9.52
N ILE A 133 -1.28 -9.74 8.74
CA ILE A 133 -0.32 -10.71 8.17
C ILE A 133 0.41 -11.54 9.24
N HIS A 134 0.65 -10.97 10.43
CA HIS A 134 1.23 -11.68 11.57
C HIS A 134 0.25 -12.64 12.28
N ALA A 135 -1.05 -12.52 12.02
CA ALA A 135 -2.08 -13.42 12.54
C ALA A 135 -2.25 -14.64 11.62
N ALA A 136 -2.01 -14.47 10.31
CA ALA A 136 -2.04 -15.55 9.32
C ALA A 136 -0.85 -16.52 9.48
N ALA A 137 0.33 -16.05 9.89
CA ALA A 137 1.54 -16.88 10.04
C ALA A 137 1.58 -17.76 11.31
N ARG A 138 0.46 -17.92 12.02
CA ARG A 138 0.36 -18.73 13.27
C ARG A 138 -0.61 -19.92 13.19
N GLY A 139 -1.11 -20.23 11.98
CA GLY A 139 -1.82 -21.49 11.68
C GLY A 139 -0.92 -22.42 10.88
#